data_AF-A0A2U8WRF2-F1
#
_entry.id   AF-A0A2U8WRF2-F1
#
_cell.length_a   1.000
_cell.length_b   1.000
_cell.length_c   1.000
_cell.angle_alpha   90.00
_cell.angle_beta   90.00
_cell.angle_gamma   90.00
#
_symmetry.space_group_name_H-M   'P 1'
#
loop_
_entity.id
_entity.type
_entity.pdbx_description
1 polymer ?
#
loop_
_entity_poly.entity_id
_entity_poly.type
_entity_poly.pdbx_seq_one_letter_code
_entity_poly.pdbx_strand_id
1 'polypeptide(L)' 'MTDDARPRVLSITSITAVSTIDGGDTLAAEVNGPDGGTIFLLIPLGAAGALITQLTDAAERGARERRLHSRGRRLDPEA' A
#
# COMPACT_ATOMS: atom_id res chain seq x y z
N MET A 1 -22.08 6.89 15.71
CA MET A 1 -21.21 6.13 14.77
C MET A 1 -19.79 6.38 15.19
N THR A 2 -19.14 5.40 15.80
CA THR A 2 -17.74 5.49 16.20
C THR A 2 -16.90 5.38 14.93
N ASP A 3 -16.16 6.44 14.62
CA ASP A 3 -15.15 6.43 13.56
C ASP A 3 -14.05 5.44 13.98
N ASP A 4 -14.19 4.20 13.52
CA ASP A 4 -13.22 3.14 13.73
C ASP A 4 -12.04 3.45 12.79
N ALA A 5 -11.23 4.44 13.20
CA ALA A 5 -10.05 4.95 12.50
C ALA A 5 -8.90 3.93 12.52
N ARG A 6 -9.21 2.65 12.29
CA ARG A 6 -8.21 1.64 11.99
C ARG A 6 -7.67 1.94 10.61
N PRO A 7 -6.34 1.92 10.42
CA PRO A 7 -5.75 2.05 9.11
C PRO A 7 -6.38 1.02 8.16
N ARG A 8 -7.17 1.49 7.19
CA ARG A 8 -7.69 0.61 6.14
C ARG A 8 -6.56 0.37 5.18
N VAL A 9 -6.12 -0.89 5.10
CA VAL A 9 -5.19 -1.32 4.06
C VAL A 9 -5.96 -1.25 2.75
N LEU A 10 -5.70 -0.19 1.97
CA LEU A 10 -6.20 -0.09 0.61
C LEU A 10 -5.39 -1.10 -0.21
N SER A 11 -5.97 -2.26 -0.49
CA SER A 11 -5.51 -3.06 -1.61
C SER A 11 -5.72 -2.23 -2.87
N ILE A 12 -4.64 -2.03 -3.62
CA ILE A 12 -4.67 -1.33 -4.90
C ILE A 12 -4.50 -2.38 -5.98
N THR A 13 -5.44 -2.41 -6.92
CA THR A 13 -5.34 -3.25 -8.11
C THR A 13 -4.43 -2.61 -9.14
N SER A 14 -4.57 -1.30 -9.35
CA SER A 14 -3.75 -0.55 -10.30
C SER A 14 -3.70 0.96 -9.98
N ILE A 15 -2.64 1.60 -10.46
CA ILE A 15 -2.55 3.06 -10.57
C ILE A 15 -2.85 3.39 -12.03
N THR A 16 -3.88 4.20 -12.29
CA THR A 16 -4.32 4.54 -13.66
C THR A 16 -3.69 5.83 -14.16
N ALA A 17 -3.44 6.78 -13.27
CA ALA A 17 -2.83 8.06 -13.62
C ALA A 17 -2.01 8.61 -12.46
N VAL A 18 -0.91 9.29 -12.77
CA VAL A 18 -0.11 10.08 -11.84
C VAL A 18 0.22 11.41 -12.49
N SER A 19 -0.01 12.50 -11.78
CA SER A 19 0.32 13.85 -12.23
C SER A 19 0.82 14.71 -11.08
N THR A 20 1.60 15.74 -11.39
CA THR A 20 1.95 16.80 -10.44
C THR A 20 0.98 17.97 -10.61
N ILE A 21 0.41 18.44 -9.50
CA ILE A 21 -0.53 19.57 -9.44
C ILE A 21 0.00 20.65 -8.49
N ASP A 22 -0.78 21.71 -8.26
CA ASP A 22 -0.46 22.80 -7.32
C ASP A 22 0.91 23.44 -7.58
N GLY A 23 1.22 23.76 -8.84
CA GLY A 23 2.53 24.33 -9.21
C GLY A 23 3.69 23.34 -9.15
N GLY A 24 3.41 22.06 -8.90
CA GLY A 24 4.41 21.00 -8.83
C GLY A 24 4.73 20.53 -7.42
N ASP A 25 3.98 20.94 -6.39
CA ASP A 25 4.24 20.59 -4.99
C ASP A 25 3.45 19.37 -4.49
N THR A 26 2.46 18.92 -5.25
CA THR A 26 1.60 17.79 -4.88
C THR A 26 1.57 16.75 -6.01
N LEU A 27 1.75 15.47 -5.66
CA LEU A 27 1.46 14.33 -6.53
C LEU A 27 0.00 13.92 -6.35
N ALA A 28 -0.75 13.95 -7.45
CA ALA A 28 -2.09 13.38 -7.54
C ALA A 28 -2.02 12.02 -8.23
N ALA A 29 -2.51 10.97 -7.58
CA ALA A 29 -2.58 9.63 -8.13
C ALA A 29 -4.01 9.11 -8.11
N GLU A 30 -4.45 8.58 -9.24
CA GLU A 30 -5.69 7.84 -9.35
C GLU A 30 -5.41 6.35 -9.18
N VAL A 31 -6.09 5.72 -8.22
CA VAL A 31 -5.91 4.32 -7.86
C VAL A 31 -7.24 3.58 -7.86
N ASN A 32 -7.25 2.36 -8.39
CA ASN A 32 -8.41 1.50 -8.38
C ASN A 32 -8.29 0.42 -7.30
N GLY A 33 -9.32 0.30 -6.48
CA GLY A 33 -9.45 -0.78 -5.50
C GLY A 33 -9.86 -2.11 -6.13
N PRO A 34 -9.81 -3.20 -5.35
CA PRO A 34 -10.25 -4.54 -5.79
C PRO A 34 -11.75 -4.58 -6.10
N ASP A 35 -12.54 -3.72 -5.46
CA ASP A 35 -13.99 -3.64 -5.65
C ASP A 35 -14.38 -2.83 -6.91
N GLY A 36 -13.39 -2.41 -7.71
CA GLY A 36 -13.60 -1.58 -8.91
C GLY A 36 -13.84 -0.09 -8.62
N GLY A 37 -13.81 0.32 -7.34
CA GLY A 37 -13.91 1.73 -6.95
C GLY A 37 -12.60 2.48 -7.17
N THR A 38 -12.72 3.75 -7.60
CA THR A 38 -11.58 4.65 -7.82
C THR A 38 -11.40 5.58 -6.61
N ILE A 39 -10.15 5.74 -6.17
CA ILE A 39 -9.74 6.63 -5.08
C ILE A 39 -8.67 7.58 -5.63
N PHE A 40 -8.71 8.83 -5.21
CA PHE A 40 -7.69 9.82 -5.54
C PHE A 40 -6.80 10.07 -4.32
N LEU A 41 -5.50 9.88 -4.47
CA LEU A 41 -4.49 10.14 -3.46
C LEU A 41 -3.80 11.47 -3.78
N LEU A 42 -3.76 12.37 -2.80
CA LEU A 42 -3.01 13.62 -2.87
C LEU A 42 -1.82 13.52 -1.90
N ILE A 43 -0.62 13.60 -2.44
CA ILE A 43 0.62 13.38 -1.69
C ILE A 43 1.50 14.63 -1.87
N PRO A 44 1.74 15.41 -0.80
CA PRO A 44 2.72 16.48 -0.86
C PRO A 44 4.09 15.89 -1.22
N LEU A 45 4.80 16.49 -2.18
CA LEU A 45 6.09 15.98 -2.66
C LEU A 45 7.15 15.94 -1.54
N GLY A 46 7.11 16.90 -0.63
CA GLY A 46 7.95 16.88 0.58
C GLY A 46 7.72 15.66 1.48
N ALA A 47 6.55 15.03 1.41
CA ALA A 47 6.21 13.80 2.14
C ALA A 47 6.38 12.51 1.31
N ALA A 48 6.53 12.62 -0.03
CA ALA A 48 6.58 11.48 -0.93
C ALA A 48 7.75 10.54 -0.62
N GLY A 49 8.93 11.06 -0.28
CA GLY A 49 10.09 10.24 0.09
C GLY A 49 9.86 9.39 1.35
N ALA A 50 9.23 9.98 2.37
CA ALA A 50 8.87 9.26 3.59
C ALA A 50 7.81 8.20 3.31
N LEU A 51 6.81 8.51 2.49
CA LEU A 51 5.78 7.56 2.07
C LEU A 51 6.39 6.35 1.34
N ILE A 52 7.28 6.58 0.36
CA ILE A 52 7.96 5.50 -0.38
C ILE A 52 8.73 4.58 0.57
N THR A 53 9.44 5.17 1.54
CA THR A 53 10.21 4.41 2.53
C THR A 53 9.29 3.52 3.37
N GLN A 54 8.20 4.10 3.90
CA GLN A 54 7.25 3.36 4.73
C GLN A 54 6.55 2.22 3.97
N LEU A 55 6.19 2.45 2.69
CA LEU A 55 5.58 1.42 1.84
C LEU A 55 6.56 0.29 1.54
N THR A 56 7.83 0.61 1.27
CA THR A 56 8.89 -0.39 1.05
C THR A 56 9.09 -1.25 2.30
N ASP A 57 9.23 -0.62 3.47
CA ASP A 57 9.40 -1.33 4.74
C ASP A 57 8.19 -2.23 5.07
N ALA A 58 6.98 -1.78 4.77
CA ALA A 58 5.77 -2.60 4.93
C ALA A 58 5.76 -3.80 3.98
N ALA A 59 6.15 -3.61 2.71
CA ALA A 59 6.23 -4.67 1.72
C ALA A 59 7.29 -5.72 2.09
N GLU A 60 8.46 -5.29 2.57
CA GLU A 60 9.52 -6.18 3.03
C GLU A 60 9.09 -6.99 4.26
N ARG A 61 8.45 -6.35 5.24
CA ARG A 61 7.89 -7.06 6.41
C ARG A 61 6.87 -8.11 5.98
N GLY A 62 5.91 -7.76 5.14
CA GLY A 62 4.92 -8.71 4.63
C GLY A 62 5.53 -9.83 3.77
N ALA A 63 6.61 -9.57 3.03
CA ALA A 63 7.35 -10.62 2.32
C ALA A 63 8.08 -11.56 3.29
N ARG A 64 8.69 -11.02 4.35
CA ARG A 64 9.37 -11.80 5.40
C ARG A 64 8.39 -12.70 6.14
N GLU A 65 7.22 -12.19 6.53
CA GLU A 65 6.16 -12.97 7.19
C GLU A 65 5.70 -14.13 6.31
N ARG A 66 5.41 -13.88 5.02
CA ARG A 66 5.04 -14.94 4.06
C ARG A 66 6.12 -16.01 3.90
N ARG A 67 7.40 -15.64 3.96
CA ARG A 67 8.53 -16.59 3.93
C ARG A 67 8.61 -17.44 5.20
N LEU A 68 8.33 -16.85 6.37
CA LEU A 68 8.28 -17.59 7.64
C LEU A 68 7.10 -18.57 7.65
N HIS A 69 5.91 -18.13 7.25
CA HIS A 69 4.72 -19.01 7.15
C HIS A 69 4.90 -20.16 6.16
N SER A 70 5.53 -19.91 5.00
CA SER A 70 5.81 -20.98 4.02
C SER A 70 6.92 -21.94 4.45
N ARG A 71 7.89 -21.50 5.28
CA ARG A 71 8.88 -22.39 5.90
C ARG A 71 8.27 -23.27 7.00
N GLY A 72 7.35 -22.73 7.81
CA GLY A 72 6.61 -23.53 8.80
C GLY A 72 5.81 -24.67 8.15
N ARG A 73 5.18 -24.41 7.00
CA ARG A 73 4.43 -25.43 6.24
C ARG A 73 5.30 -26.50 5.57
N ARG A 74 6.60 -26.25 5.36
CA ARG A 74 7.53 -27.22 4.76
C ARG A 74 8.13 -28.20 5.77
N LEU A 75 7.94 -27.97 7.06
CA LEU A 75 8.46 -28.82 8.13
C LEU A 75 7.43 -29.84 8.66
N ASP A 76 6.23 -29.90 8.08
CA ASP A 76 5.35 -31.06 8.18
C ASP A 76 5.44 -31.91 6.89
N PRO A 77 6.39 -32.85 6.79
CA PRO A 77 6.31 -33.94 5.83
C PRO A 77 5.57 -35.17 6.39
N GLU A 78 5.05 -35.18 7.62
CA GLU A 78 4.30 -36.31 8.18
C GLU A 78 3.19 -35.86 9.14
N ALA A 79 1.96 -35.76 8.61
CA ALA A 79 0.72 -35.99 9.35
C ALA A 79 -0.20 -36.85 8.48
#